data_AF-X0XFR7-F1
#
_entry.id   AF-X0XFR7-F1
#
_cell.length_a   1.000
_cell.length_b   1.000
_cell.length_c   1.000
_cell.angle_alpha   90.00
_cell.angle_beta   90.00
_cell.angle_gamma   90.00
#
_symmetry.space_group_name_H-M   'P 1'
#
loop_
_entity.id
_entity.type
_entity.pdbx_description
1 polymer ?
#
loop_
_entity_poly.entity_id
_entity_poly.type
_entity_poly.pdbx_seq_one_letter_code
_entity_poly.pdbx_strand_id
1 'polypeptide(L)' 'MDSISLEDSISKSSGRSSTRHRSSKVLDGIERSVHRSLLKGVGLTDEDLKKPLVAVANSWNEIVPGHIHLDTLA' A
#
# COMPACT_ATOMS: atom_id res chain seq x y z
N MET A 1 -4.24 26.55 38.16
CA MET A 1 -4.87 25.28 37.72
C MET A 1 -5.05 25.47 36.23
N ASP A 2 -3.95 25.25 35.51
CA ASP A 2 -3.73 25.94 34.25
C ASP A 2 -4.23 25.05 33.13
N SER A 3 -5.21 25.59 32.39
CA SER A 3 -5.92 25.00 31.25
C SER A 3 -4.99 24.44 30.18
N ILE A 4 -3.72 24.85 30.19
CA ILE A 4 -2.62 24.48 29.29
C ILE A 4 -2.20 23.00 29.40
N SER A 5 -2.48 22.32 30.52
CA SER A 5 -2.12 20.89 30.64
C SER A 5 -3.09 19.93 29.94
N LEU A 6 -4.27 20.38 29.52
CA LEU A 6 -5.28 19.54 28.88
C LEU A 6 -5.14 19.50 27.35
N GLU A 7 -4.58 20.53 26.74
CA GLU A 7 -4.44 20.67 25.28
C GLU A 7 -3.26 19.85 24.70
N ASP A 8 -2.21 19.61 25.49
CA ASP A 8 -1.11 18.69 25.12
C ASP A 8 -1.52 17.21 25.14
N SER A 9 -2.62 16.87 25.82
CA SER A 9 -3.11 15.49 25.93
C SER A 9 -3.92 15.02 24.71
N ILE A 10 -4.47 15.95 23.92
CA ILE A 10 -5.32 15.65 22.75
C ILE A 10 -4.47 15.30 21.51
N SER A 11 -3.24 15.78 21.40
CA SER A 11 -2.40 15.56 20.21
C SER A 11 -1.73 14.18 20.14
N LYS A 12 -1.71 13.40 21.23
CA LYS A 12 -1.07 12.07 21.30
C LYS A 12 -2.01 10.89 21.02
N SER A 13 -3.19 11.11 20.45
CA SER A 13 -4.26 10.09 20.35
C SER A 13 -4.47 9.42 18.99
N SER A 14 -3.58 9.54 18.00
CA SER A 14 -3.82 8.93 16.67
C SER A 14 -2.67 8.09 16.13
N GLY A 15 -2.10 7.23 16.97
CA GLY A 15 -1.13 6.19 16.58
C GLY A 15 -1.71 5.04 15.75
N ARG A 16 -2.71 5.27 14.90
CA ARG A 16 -3.18 4.26 13.94
C ARG A 16 -2.49 4.53 12.61
N SER A 17 -1.34 3.90 12.39
CA SER A 17 -0.61 3.95 11.12
C SER A 17 -1.60 3.72 9.98
N SER A 18 -1.69 4.69 9.06
CA SER A 18 -2.51 4.59 7.86
C SER A 18 -2.26 3.26 7.18
N THR A 19 -3.30 2.44 7.01
CA THR A 19 -3.20 1.11 6.40
C THR A 19 -2.55 1.16 5.01
N ARG A 20 -2.62 2.30 4.30
CA ARG A 20 -2.01 2.55 2.99
C ARG A 20 -0.81 3.51 3.05
N HIS A 21 0.08 3.41 4.03
CA HIS A 21 1.17 4.39 4.22
C HIS A 21 2.03 4.67 2.96
N ARG A 22 2.39 3.64 2.18
CA ARG A 22 3.22 3.80 0.96
C ARG A 22 2.39 3.85 -0.32
N SER A 23 1.33 3.05 -0.42
CA SER A 23 0.49 2.98 -1.61
C SER A 23 -0.37 4.22 -1.83
N SER A 24 -0.70 4.97 -0.77
CA SER A 24 -1.41 6.26 -0.88
C SER A 24 -0.71 7.25 -1.82
N LYS A 25 0.63 7.29 -1.83
CA LYS A 25 1.42 8.20 -2.68
C LYS A 25 1.24 7.97 -4.18
N VAL A 26 0.83 6.76 -4.57
CA VAL A 26 0.65 6.36 -5.97
C VAL A 26 -0.82 6.39 -6.38
N LEU A 27 -1.73 6.29 -5.42
CA LEU A 27 -3.17 6.14 -5.66
C LEU A 27 -3.97 7.41 -5.39
N ASP A 28 -3.55 8.23 -4.43
CA ASP A 28 -4.30 9.40 -3.98
C ASP A 28 -3.84 10.64 -4.77
N GLY A 29 -4.76 11.57 -5.04
CA GLY A 29 -4.50 12.76 -5.85
C GLY A 29 -5.06 12.68 -7.27
N ILE A 30 -5.32 13.85 -7.86
CA ILE A 30 -5.88 13.97 -9.22
C ILE A 30 -4.81 13.63 -10.26
N GLU A 31 -3.56 14.01 -9.99
CA GLU A 31 -2.38 13.72 -10.81
C GLU A 31 -2.09 12.21 -10.92
N ARG A 32 -2.59 11.42 -9.97
CA ARG A 32 -2.46 9.94 -9.96
C ARG A 32 -3.57 9.21 -10.71
N SER A 33 -4.43 9.92 -11.43
CA SER A 33 -5.51 9.33 -12.25
C SER A 33 -5.00 8.28 -13.24
N VAL A 34 -3.88 8.53 -13.91
CA VAL A 34 -3.26 7.59 -14.86
C VAL A 34 -2.76 6.31 -14.17
N HIS A 35 -2.25 6.40 -12.95
CA HIS A 35 -1.81 5.22 -12.21
C HIS A 35 -3.00 4.34 -11.84
N ARG A 36 -4.10 4.96 -11.41
CA ARG A 36 -5.36 4.24 -11.13
C ARG A 36 -5.96 3.62 -12.38
N SER A 37 -5.92 4.29 -13.53
CA SER A 37 -6.47 3.71 -14.77
C SER A 37 -5.70 2.46 -15.21
N LEU A 38 -4.37 2.46 -15.09
CA LEU A 38 -3.55 1.27 -15.37
C LEU A 38 -3.86 0.12 -14.40
N LEU A 39 -3.97 0.42 -13.10
CA LEU A 39 -4.31 -0.59 -12.10
C LEU A 39 -5.73 -1.17 -12.31
N LYS A 40 -6.69 -0.34 -12.73
CA LYS A 40 -8.01 -0.83 -13.13
C LYS A 40 -7.96 -1.69 -14.39
N GLY A 41 -7.10 -1.35 -15.35
CA GLY A 41 -6.92 -2.11 -16.59
C GLY A 41 -6.40 -3.53 -16.36
N VAL A 42 -5.62 -3.77 -15.31
CA VAL A 42 -5.16 -5.11 -14.90
C VAL A 42 -6.15 -5.86 -14.00
N GLY A 43 -7.32 -5.26 -13.71
CA GLY A 43 -8.42 -5.90 -13.01
C GLY A 43 -8.65 -5.47 -11.55
N LEU A 44 -7.93 -4.47 -11.01
CA LEU A 44 -8.20 -3.99 -9.66
C LEU A 44 -9.48 -3.14 -9.63
N THR A 45 -10.34 -3.38 -8.64
CA THR A 45 -11.56 -2.59 -8.43
C THR A 45 -11.31 -1.36 -7.58
N ASP A 46 -12.27 -0.43 -7.54
CA ASP A 46 -12.23 0.72 -6.63
C ASP A 46 -12.20 0.33 -5.15
N GLU A 47 -12.70 -0.85 -4.80
CA GLU A 47 -12.60 -1.38 -3.44
C GLU A 47 -11.20 -1.88 -3.13
N ASP A 48 -10.52 -2.50 -4.10
CA ASP A 48 -9.16 -3.00 -3.93
C ASP A 48 -8.14 -1.87 -3.82
N LEU A 49 -8.34 -0.76 -4.53
CA LEU A 49 -7.48 0.42 -4.42
C LEU A 49 -7.53 1.11 -3.05
N LYS A 50 -8.54 0.80 -2.21
CA LYS A 50 -8.63 1.27 -0.83
C LYS A 50 -7.80 0.42 0.15
N LYS A 51 -7.33 -0.76 -0.28
CA LYS A 51 -6.49 -1.67 0.50
C LYS A 51 -5.00 -1.34 0.30
N PRO A 52 -4.10 -1.77 1.22
CA PRO A 52 -2.66 -1.70 0.97
C PRO A 52 -2.28 -2.51 -0.27
N LEU A 53 -1.44 -1.93 -1.13
CA LEU A 53 -0.86 -2.67 -2.24
C LEU A 53 0.33 -3.48 -1.73
N VAL A 54 0.30 -4.79 -1.94
CA VAL A 54 1.36 -5.73 -1.56
C VAL A 54 1.97 -6.29 -2.84
N ALA A 55 3.25 -6.01 -3.06
CA ALA A 55 3.98 -6.59 -4.19
C ALA A 55 4.57 -7.93 -3.77
N VAL A 56 4.29 -8.98 -4.55
CA VAL A 56 4.94 -10.29 -4.44
C VAL A 56 6.09 -10.30 -5.43
N ALA A 57 7.32 -10.19 -4.94
CA ALA A 57 8.52 -10.27 -5.77
C ALA A 57 9.01 -11.72 -5.82
N ASN A 58 9.02 -12.31 -7.01
CA ASN A 58 9.44 -13.67 -7.25
C ASN A 58 10.63 -13.69 -8.23
N SER A 59 11.66 -14.50 -7.93
CA SER A 59 12.89 -14.63 -8.73
C SER A 59 12.94 -15.86 -9.62
N TRP A 60 11.77 -16.42 -9.97
CA TRP A 60 11.62 -17.57 -10.86
C TRP A 60 12.37 -17.34 -12.17
N ASN A 61 13.08 -18.38 -12.59
CA ASN A 61 13.66 -18.48 -13.92
C ASN A 61 13.98 -19.95 -14.24
N GLU A 62 14.12 -20.23 -15.54
CA GLU A 62 14.44 -21.56 -16.06
C GLU A 62 15.96 -21.82 -16.20
N ILE A 63 16.79 -20.79 -15.98
CA ILE A 63 18.24 -20.86 -16.17
C ILE A 63 18.93 -21.57 -15.00
N VAL A 64 18.49 -21.25 -13.77
CA VAL A 64 19.04 -21.81 -12.54
C VAL A 64 18.11 -22.92 -12.06
N PRO A 65 18.55 -24.19 -12.00
CA PRO A 65 17.69 -25.30 -11.60
C PRO A 65 16.98 -25.11 -10.25
N GLY A 66 17.63 -24.40 -9.33
CA GLY A 66 17.06 -24.06 -8.02
C GLY A 66 15.86 -23.11 -8.07
N HIS A 67 15.65 -22.35 -9.16
CA HIS A 67 14.59 -21.33 -9.25
C HIS A 67 13.37 -21.78 -10.05
N ILE A 68 13.42 -22.93 -10.72
CA ILE A 68 12.34 -23.44 -11.60
C ILE A 68 11.01 -23.60 -10.85
N HIS A 69 11.06 -24.02 -9.58
CA HIS A 69 9.88 -24.28 -8.77
C HIS A 69 9.24 -23.02 -8.18
N LEU A 70 9.87 -21.84 -8.32
CA LEU A 70 9.33 -20.61 -7.73
C LEU A 70 8.05 -20.13 -8.42
N ASP A 71 7.76 -20.56 -9.64
CA ASP A 71 6.51 -20.23 -10.36
C ASP A 71 5.27 -20.82 -9.69
N THR A 72 5.40 -21.96 -8.99
CA THR A 72 4.26 -22.60 -8.30
C THR A 72 3.99 -22.03 -6.91
N LEU A 73 4.93 -21.23 -6.38
CA LEU A 73 4.83 -20.62 -5.06
C LEU A 73 4.31 -19.17 -5.10
N ALA A 74 4.33 -18.54 -6.28
CA ALA A 74 3.87 -17.17 -6.50
C ALA A 74 2.35 -17.07 -6.73
#